data_AF-A0A8V0Y960-F1
#
_entry.id   AF-A0A8V0Y960-F1
#
_cell.length_a   1.000
_cell.length_b   1.000
_cell.length_c   1.000
_cell.angle_alpha   90.00
_cell.angle_beta   90.00
_cell.angle_gamma   90.00
#
_symmetry.space_group_name_H-M   'P 1'
#
loop_
_entity.id
_entity.type
_entity.pdbx_description
1 polymer ?
#
loop_
_entity_poly.entity_id
_entity_poly.type
_entity_poly.pdbx_seq_one_letter_code
_entity_poly.pdbx_strand_id
1 'polypeptide(L)'
;KGGIGSHRQRFLKYQAILVEQDDTEIIVTNIVNPASFLSVTPGEPVFHDCFERTEATDCYQSDLKDEFLEDAEDTWVTDRSSFVRQGNHKAGYAVTATGMVIEAQPLPVGTLRQKAELVALTRA
;
A
#
# COMPACT_ATOMS: atom_id res chain seq x y z
N LYS A 1 0.00 -15.08 -12.39
CA LYS A 1 1.30 -15.13 -13.10
C LYS A 1 1.58 -13.75 -13.67
N GLY A 2 2.28 -12.89 -12.94
CA GLY A 2 2.58 -11.53 -13.39
C GLY A 2 3.59 -10.88 -12.45
N GLY A 3 4.52 -10.08 -12.99
CA GLY A 3 5.27 -9.11 -12.20
C GLY A 3 6.80 -9.14 -12.27
N ILE A 4 7.45 -10.26 -12.61
CA ILE A 4 8.93 -10.37 -12.42
C ILE A 4 9.73 -9.79 -13.61
N GLY A 5 9.10 -9.58 -14.77
CA GLY A 5 9.82 -9.21 -16.01
C GLY A 5 10.30 -7.76 -16.10
N SER A 6 9.51 -6.79 -15.60
CA SER A 6 9.78 -5.36 -15.82
C SER A 6 10.91 -4.82 -14.92
N HIS A 7 10.92 -5.22 -13.65
CA HIS A 7 11.98 -4.82 -12.71
C HIS A 7 13.36 -5.32 -13.14
N ARG A 8 13.44 -6.56 -13.64
CA ARG A 8 14.71 -7.16 -14.08
C ARG A 8 15.27 -6.47 -15.32
N GLN A 9 14.41 -6.07 -16.27
CA GLN A 9 14.86 -5.34 -17.46
C GLN A 9 15.36 -3.93 -17.12
N ARG A 10 14.67 -3.21 -16.22
CA ARG A 10 15.12 -1.89 -15.75
C ARG A 10 16.42 -1.99 -14.95
N PHE A 11 16.52 -2.97 -14.05
CA PHE A 11 17.72 -3.20 -13.25
C PHE A 11 18.95 -3.46 -14.12
N LEU A 12 18.85 -4.35 -15.12
CA LEU A 12 19.96 -4.66 -16.02
C LEU A 12 20.41 -3.43 -16.84
N LYS A 13 19.47 -2.56 -17.23
CA LYS A 13 19.80 -1.30 -17.91
C LYS A 13 20.60 -0.36 -17.01
N TYR A 14 20.19 -0.21 -15.75
CA TYR A 14 20.93 0.64 -14.81
C TYR A 14 22.27 0.02 -14.42
N GLN A 15 22.36 -1.30 -14.31
CA GLN A 15 23.62 -1.99 -14.04
C GLN A 15 24.64 -1.75 -15.17
N ALA A 16 24.23 -1.87 -16.43
CA ALA A 16 25.13 -1.58 -17.55
C ALA A 16 25.64 -0.12 -17.51
N ILE A 17 24.75 0.84 -17.26
CA ILE A 17 25.13 2.27 -17.25
C ILE A 17 25.99 2.63 -16.04
N LEU A 18 25.66 2.14 -14.84
CA LEU A 18 26.34 2.55 -13.61
C LEU A 18 27.64 1.78 -13.34
N VAL A 19 27.86 0.62 -13.98
CA VAL A 19 29.04 -0.23 -13.76
C VAL A 19 30.06 -0.14 -14.90
N GLU A 20 29.65 0.19 -16.13
CA GLU A 20 30.57 0.26 -17.30
C GLU A 20 31.20 1.65 -17.53
N GLN A 21 30.97 2.64 -16.66
CA GLN A 21 31.60 3.96 -16.76
C GLN A 21 32.84 4.06 -15.85
N ASP A 22 34.01 4.35 -16.43
CA ASP A 22 35.28 4.52 -15.70
C ASP A 22 35.31 5.79 -14.82
N ASP A 23 34.42 6.76 -15.08
CA ASP A 23 34.38 8.08 -14.44
C ASP A 23 33.30 8.21 -13.33
N THR A 24 32.71 7.11 -12.86
CA THR A 24 31.63 7.15 -11.85
C THR A 24 31.98 6.40 -10.57
N GLU A 25 32.00 7.11 -9.44
CA GLU A 25 32.18 6.53 -8.10
C GLU A 25 30.81 6.37 -7.41
N ILE A 26 30.43 5.13 -7.09
CA ILE A 26 29.21 4.86 -6.32
C ILE A 26 29.56 4.96 -4.84
N ILE A 27 29.16 6.07 -4.22
CA ILE A 27 29.31 6.28 -2.78
C ILE A 27 28.03 5.85 -2.08
N VAL A 28 28.15 4.90 -1.15
CA VAL A 28 27.03 4.49 -0.29
C VAL A 28 26.87 5.52 0.82
N THR A 29 25.76 6.26 0.80
CA THR A 29 25.35 7.14 1.90
C THR A 29 24.00 6.70 2.45
N ASN A 30 23.91 6.62 3.77
CA ASN A 30 22.72 6.28 4.53
C ASN A 30 21.91 7.54 4.93
N ILE A 31 22.44 8.74 4.68
CA ILE A 31 21.77 10.01 4.99
C ILE A 31 22.05 10.98 3.85
N VAL A 32 21.03 11.28 3.04
CA VAL A 32 21.10 12.30 2.00
C VAL A 32 20.43 13.56 2.56
N ASN A 33 21.22 14.56 2.96
CA ASN A 33 20.66 15.86 3.34
C ASN A 33 20.17 16.57 2.07
N PRO A 34 18.87 16.87 1.91
CA PRO A 34 18.35 17.54 0.71
C PRO A 34 18.99 18.92 0.49
N ALA A 35 19.41 19.60 1.56
CA ALA A 35 20.09 20.90 1.47
C ALA A 35 21.54 20.80 0.97
N SER A 36 22.18 19.64 1.04
CA SER A 36 23.53 19.42 0.50
C SER A 36 23.57 19.50 -1.04
N PHE A 37 22.43 19.34 -1.72
CA PHE A 37 22.32 19.59 -3.16
C PHE A 37 22.21 21.09 -3.51
N LEU A 38 22.02 21.97 -2.51
CA LEU A 38 21.94 23.41 -2.70
C LEU A 38 23.28 24.11 -2.42
N SER A 39 24.14 23.51 -1.61
CA SER A 39 25.47 24.04 -1.32
C SER A 39 26.46 23.68 -2.43
N VAL A 40 26.72 24.64 -3.32
CA VAL A 40 27.75 24.57 -4.37
C VAL A 40 29.18 24.67 -3.80
N THR A 41 29.35 24.97 -2.51
CA THR A 41 30.66 25.17 -1.88
C THR A 41 30.96 24.11 -0.82
N PRO A 42 32.05 23.34 -0.97
CA PRO A 42 32.44 22.32 0.00
C PRO A 42 33.06 22.99 1.23
N GLY A 43 32.58 22.70 2.44
CA GLY A 43 33.36 23.04 3.63
C GLY A 43 32.68 23.15 5.00
N GLU A 44 31.35 23.26 5.10
CA GLU A 44 30.72 23.46 6.42
C GLU A 44 29.98 22.20 6.91
N PRO A 45 30.45 21.54 7.99
CA PRO A 45 29.80 20.36 8.52
C PRO A 45 28.54 20.75 9.28
N VAL A 46 27.39 20.48 8.69
CA VAL A 46 26.08 20.62 9.34
C VAL A 46 25.76 19.31 10.08
N PHE A 47 25.73 19.34 11.40
CA PHE A 47 25.41 18.17 12.24
C PHE A 47 23.90 18.05 12.43
N HIS A 48 23.30 17.00 11.86
CA HIS A 48 21.90 16.65 12.08
C HIS A 48 21.76 15.15 12.35
N ASP A 49 21.09 14.82 13.45
CA ASP A 49 20.80 13.45 13.88
C ASP A 49 19.53 12.95 13.19
N CYS A 50 19.71 12.40 11.98
CA CYS A 50 18.64 11.74 11.24
C CYS A 50 18.69 10.24 11.54
N PHE A 51 18.16 9.85 12.70
CA PHE A 51 17.94 8.46 13.05
C PHE A 51 16.51 8.05 12.70
N GLU A 52 16.21 7.86 11.41
CA GLU A 52 14.99 7.17 11.00
C GLU A 52 15.31 5.76 10.52
N ARG A 53 14.70 4.79 11.20
CA ARG A 53 14.91 3.35 11.03
C ARG A 53 14.11 2.86 9.82
N THR A 54 14.78 2.40 8.78
CA THR A 54 14.13 1.75 7.62
C THR A 54 13.84 0.28 7.91
N GLU A 55 12.76 -0.01 8.65
CA GLU A 55 12.19 -1.36 8.65
C GLU A 55 11.24 -1.49 7.47
N ALA A 56 11.79 -1.84 6.30
CA ALA A 56 10.96 -2.24 5.16
C ALA A 56 10.33 -3.60 5.50
N THR A 57 9.14 -3.57 6.09
CA THR A 57 8.25 -4.73 6.08
C THR A 57 7.73 -4.84 4.65
N ASP A 58 7.86 -6.01 4.01
CA ASP A 58 7.32 -6.31 2.69
C ASP A 58 5.77 -6.27 2.72
N CYS A 59 5.21 -5.08 2.89
CA CYS A 59 3.81 -4.78 2.71
C CYS A 59 3.61 -4.44 1.23
N TYR A 60 2.70 -5.15 0.57
CA TYR A 60 2.33 -4.88 -0.82
C TYR A 60 1.81 -3.45 -1.05
N GLN A 61 1.44 -2.75 0.03
CA GLN A 61 0.99 -1.37 0.04
C GLN A 61 1.45 -0.70 1.35
N SER A 62 2.66 -0.14 1.34
CA SER A 62 3.31 0.45 2.53
C SER A 62 2.67 1.75 3.01
N ASP A 63 1.81 2.35 2.18
CA ASP A 63 1.12 3.62 2.42
C ASP A 63 -0.30 3.45 2.98
N LEU A 64 -0.81 2.22 3.09
CA LEU A 64 -2.13 1.97 3.69
C LEU A 64 -2.09 2.19 5.22
N LYS A 65 -3.02 2.99 5.73
CA LYS A 65 -3.16 3.34 7.16
C LYS A 65 -4.55 2.98 7.67
N ASP A 66 -4.65 2.65 8.95
CA ASP A 66 -5.93 2.44 9.66
C ASP A 66 -6.46 3.76 10.26
N GLU A 67 -6.25 4.86 9.55
CA GLU A 67 -6.61 6.21 9.94
C GLU A 67 -7.51 6.83 8.87
N PHE A 68 -8.41 7.73 9.29
CA PHE A 68 -9.24 8.48 8.35
C PHE A 68 -8.37 9.40 7.47
N LEU A 69 -8.71 9.47 6.19
CA LEU A 69 -8.10 10.40 5.24
C LEU A 69 -8.99 11.64 5.12
N GLU A 70 -8.46 12.82 5.45
CA GLU A 70 -9.22 14.09 5.42
C GLU A 70 -9.74 14.44 4.02
N ASP A 71 -8.97 14.11 2.99
CA ASP A 71 -9.28 14.42 1.58
C ASP A 71 -9.91 13.24 0.82
N ALA A 72 -10.56 12.31 1.52
CA ALA A 72 -11.25 11.19 0.87
C ALA A 72 -12.42 11.68 0.00
N GLU A 73 -12.47 11.26 -1.26
CA GLU A 73 -13.60 11.54 -2.17
C GLU A 73 -14.91 10.91 -1.65
N ASP A 74 -14.80 9.72 -1.07
CA ASP A 74 -15.90 8.88 -0.61
C ASP A 74 -15.60 8.27 0.76
N THR A 75 -16.63 8.13 1.59
CA THR A 75 -16.58 7.38 2.86
C THR A 75 -17.57 6.25 2.82
N TRP A 76 -17.07 5.03 2.65
CA TRP A 76 -17.89 3.82 2.57
C TRP A 76 -17.79 3.02 3.86
N VAL A 77 -18.93 2.47 4.28
CA VAL A 77 -19.08 1.57 5.40
C VAL A 77 -19.53 0.22 4.85
N THR A 78 -18.79 -0.83 5.20
CA THR A 78 -19.14 -2.20 4.83
C THR A 78 -19.81 -2.90 6.00
N ASP A 79 -20.82 -3.70 5.71
CA ASP A 79 -21.48 -4.57 6.69
C ASP A 79 -21.74 -5.96 6.12
N ARG A 80 -21.91 -6.91 7.03
CA ARG A 80 -22.17 -8.31 6.73
C ARG A 80 -23.35 -8.83 7.54
N SER A 81 -24.16 -9.66 6.90
CA SER A 81 -25.19 -10.45 7.58
C SER A 81 -24.87 -11.94 7.48
N SER A 82 -25.17 -12.69 8.54
CA SER A 82 -25.00 -14.15 8.58
C SER A 82 -25.94 -14.75 9.62
N PHE A 83 -26.91 -15.55 9.21
CA PHE A 83 -27.90 -16.17 10.10
C PHE A 83 -28.41 -17.50 9.55
N VAL A 84 -28.98 -18.36 10.42
CA VAL A 84 -29.61 -19.62 10.02
C VAL A 84 -31.11 -19.42 9.92
N ARG A 85 -31.72 -19.83 8.80
CA ARG A 85 -33.18 -19.82 8.62
C ARG A 85 -33.62 -21.10 7.91
N GLN A 86 -34.57 -21.81 8.51
CA GLN A 86 -35.07 -23.11 8.01
C GLN A 86 -33.94 -24.13 7.80
N GLY A 87 -32.99 -24.22 8.74
CA GLY A 87 -31.84 -25.12 8.65
C GLY A 87 -30.74 -24.69 7.67
N ASN A 88 -30.97 -23.64 6.87
CA ASN A 88 -30.00 -23.15 5.91
C ASN A 88 -29.27 -21.92 6.44
N HIS A 89 -27.94 -21.94 6.34
CA HIS A 89 -27.09 -20.80 6.68
C HIS A 89 -27.09 -19.79 5.53
N LYS A 90 -27.65 -18.61 5.77
CA LYS A 90 -27.73 -17.50 4.82
C LYS A 90 -26.75 -16.42 5.23
N ALA A 91 -26.17 -15.75 4.25
CA ALA A 91 -25.32 -14.59 4.45
C ALA A 91 -25.54 -13.57 3.35
N GLY A 92 -25.09 -12.35 3.58
CA GLY A 92 -25.12 -11.25 2.64
C GLY A 92 -24.11 -10.18 3.03
N TYR A 93 -23.86 -9.24 2.15
CA TYR A 93 -23.06 -8.05 2.43
C TYR A 93 -23.79 -6.79 1.99
N ALA A 94 -23.36 -5.67 2.54
CA ALA A 94 -23.76 -4.34 2.11
C ALA A 94 -22.55 -3.41 2.12
N VAL A 95 -22.52 -2.50 1.16
CA VAL A 95 -21.65 -1.33 1.09
C VAL A 95 -22.56 -0.12 1.13
N THR A 96 -22.33 0.77 2.07
CA THR A 96 -23.18 1.92 2.34
C THR A 96 -22.35 3.18 2.44
N ALA A 97 -22.96 4.31 2.13
CA ALA A 97 -22.46 5.62 2.51
C ALA A 97 -23.49 6.29 3.41
N THR A 98 -23.16 7.45 3.97
CA THR A 98 -24.04 8.20 4.88
C THR A 98 -25.47 8.34 4.31
N GLY A 99 -26.41 7.57 4.84
CA GLY A 99 -27.83 7.60 4.46
C GLY A 99 -28.18 6.88 3.16
N MET A 100 -27.27 6.14 2.53
CA MET A 100 -27.53 5.46 1.24
C MET A 100 -26.89 4.07 1.15
N VAL A 101 -27.58 3.13 0.51
CA VAL A 101 -27.03 1.82 0.13
C VAL A 101 -26.42 1.94 -1.26
N ILE A 102 -25.11 1.68 -1.37
CA ILE A 102 -24.37 1.67 -2.65
C ILE A 102 -24.53 0.31 -3.31
N GLU A 103 -24.27 -0.76 -2.55
CA GLU A 103 -24.43 -2.14 -3.00
C GLU A 103 -24.95 -3.00 -1.85
N ALA A 104 -25.83 -3.96 -2.14
CA ALA A 104 -26.18 -5.00 -1.19
C ALA A 104 -26.59 -6.27 -1.95
N GLN A 105 -26.00 -7.41 -1.59
CA GLN A 105 -26.30 -8.67 -2.26
C GLN A 105 -26.30 -9.87 -1.29
N PRO A 106 -27.17 -10.86 -1.53
CA PRO A 106 -27.08 -12.14 -0.85
C PRO A 106 -25.85 -12.93 -1.33
N LEU A 107 -25.26 -13.69 -0.42
CA LEU A 107 -24.15 -14.59 -0.70
C LEU A 107 -24.62 -16.05 -0.78
N PRO A 108 -23.83 -16.95 -1.40
CA PRO A 108 -24.16 -18.36 -1.44
C PRO A 108 -24.45 -18.94 -0.05
N VAL A 109 -25.41 -19.86 0.02
CA VAL A 109 -25.78 -20.57 1.26
C VAL A 109 -24.55 -21.27 1.82
N GLY A 110 -24.35 -21.19 3.14
CA GLY A 110 -23.18 -21.72 3.84
C GLY A 110 -21.99 -20.76 3.88
N THR A 111 -22.13 -19.52 3.38
CA THR A 111 -21.06 -18.52 3.49
C THR A 111 -20.86 -18.09 4.94
N LEU A 112 -19.63 -18.26 5.44
CA LEU A 112 -19.23 -17.83 6.79
C LEU A 112 -19.24 -16.31 6.92
N ARG A 113 -19.46 -15.84 8.15
CA ARG A 113 -19.46 -14.41 8.49
C ARG A 113 -18.13 -13.73 8.10
N GLN A 114 -16.98 -14.35 8.35
CA GLN A 114 -15.67 -13.80 7.99
C GLN A 114 -15.50 -13.64 6.47
N LYS A 115 -15.98 -14.61 5.69
CA LYS A 115 -15.95 -14.52 4.23
C LYS A 115 -16.86 -13.41 3.71
N ALA A 116 -18.04 -13.23 4.32
CA ALA A 116 -18.94 -12.13 3.96
C ALA A 116 -18.31 -10.75 4.21
N GLU A 117 -17.53 -10.60 5.28
CA GLU A 117 -16.77 -9.37 5.58
C GLU A 117 -15.74 -9.06 4.49
N LEU A 118 -14.93 -10.05 4.12
CA LEU A 118 -13.93 -9.89 3.07
C LEU A 118 -14.57 -9.56 1.71
N VAL A 119 -15.71 -10.18 1.40
CA VAL A 119 -16.45 -9.85 0.18
C VAL A 119 -16.97 -8.41 0.23
N ALA A 120 -17.51 -7.97 1.36
CA ALA A 120 -17.96 -6.58 1.53
C ALA A 120 -16.80 -5.60 1.31
N LEU A 121 -15.63 -5.88 1.90
CA LEU A 121 -14.43 -5.05 1.80
C LEU A 121 -13.79 -5.05 0.40
N THR A 122 -13.97 -6.12 -0.38
CA THR A 122 -13.48 -6.17 -1.77
C THR A 122 -14.46 -5.52 -2.76
N ARG A 123 -15.70 -5.26 -2.32
CA ARG A 123 -16.79 -4.71 -3.14
C ARG A 123 -16.98 -3.21 -2.94
N ALA A 124 -16.68 -2.72 -1.74
CA ALA A 124 -16.27 -1.34 -1.53
C ALA A 124 -14.97 -1.16 -2.34
#